data_AF-A0A0V0VM29-F1
#
_entry.id   AF-A0A0V0VM29-F1
#
_cell.length_a   1.000
_cell.length_b   1.000
_cell.length_c   1.000
_cell.angle_alpha   90.00
_cell.angle_beta   90.00
_cell.angle_gamma   90.00
#
_symmetry.space_group_name_H-M   'P 1'
#
loop_
_entity.id
_entity.type
_entity.pdbx_description
1 polymer ?
#
loop_
_entity_poly.entity_id
_entity_poly.type
_entity_poly.pdbx_seq_one_letter_code
_entity_poly.pdbx_strand_id
1 'polypeptide(L)'
;LILNMMLFMLLFSRQGKLRLQKWYIAIPEKTKKKILRDLVTTILARKPKMSAFLDYRDMKIVYKRYASLYFCCAIEQTDNELICLETIHRYVELLDKYFGSVCELDIIFNFEKAYFILDEFLLGGEVQETSKKQVLKAIAAEDLMQEEETPQGFFEDHGLG
;
A
#
# COMPACT_ATOMS: atom_id res chain seq x y z
N LEU A 1 2.20 -14.92 19.22
CA LEU A 1 2.35 -13.98 18.09
C LEU A 1 1.15 -13.06 18.17
N ILE A 2 1.37 -11.76 18.42
CA ILE A 2 0.27 -10.78 18.40
C ILE A 2 -0.12 -10.66 16.91
N LEU A 3 -1.24 -11.26 16.54
CA LEU A 3 -1.82 -11.12 15.20
C LEU A 3 -2.22 -9.63 15.07
N ASN A 4 -1.49 -8.87 14.26
CA ASN A 4 -1.89 -7.50 13.91
C ASN A 4 -2.65 -7.58 12.59
N MET A 5 -3.97 -7.68 12.65
CA MET A 5 -4.78 -7.84 11.44
C MET A 5 -5.12 -6.46 10.88
N MET A 6 -4.38 -6.03 9.86
CA MET A 6 -4.73 -4.85 9.09
C MET A 6 -6.02 -5.10 8.32
N LEU A 7 -7.02 -4.24 8.52
CA LEU A 7 -8.33 -4.36 7.89
C LEU A 7 -8.31 -3.82 6.46
N PHE A 8 -7.60 -2.71 6.26
CA PHE A 8 -7.35 -2.12 4.94
C PHE A 8 -6.18 -1.13 4.96
N MET A 9 -5.62 -0.88 3.77
CA MET A 9 -4.66 0.19 3.49
C MET A 9 -5.18 1.09 2.37
N LEU A 10 -5.05 2.40 2.55
CA LEU A 10 -5.42 3.44 1.60
C LEU A 10 -4.22 4.36 1.35
N LEU A 11 -3.98 4.69 0.08
CA LEU A 11 -3.06 5.76 -0.32
C LEU A 11 -3.86 6.84 -1.04
N PHE A 12 -3.73 8.09 -0.61
CA PHE A 12 -4.39 9.22 -1.28
C PHE A 12 -3.53 10.47 -1.28
N SER A 13 -3.73 11.31 -2.29
CA SER A 13 -2.97 12.55 -2.45
C SER A 13 -3.44 13.64 -1.50
N ARG A 14 -2.68 14.74 -1.42
CA ARG A 14 -3.07 15.96 -0.71
C ARG A 14 -4.39 16.57 -1.22
N GLN A 15 -4.78 16.31 -2.47
CA GLN A 15 -6.07 16.72 -3.04
C GLN A 15 -7.20 15.71 -2.76
N GLY A 16 -6.93 14.64 -1.99
CA GLY A 16 -7.90 13.60 -1.68
C GLY A 16 -8.15 12.60 -2.80
N LYS A 17 -7.29 12.58 -3.83
CA LYS A 17 -7.41 11.58 -4.92
C LYS A 17 -6.84 10.25 -4.45
N LEU A 18 -7.65 9.19 -4.53
CA LEU A 18 -7.24 7.82 -4.21
C LEU A 18 -6.21 7.32 -5.23
N ARG A 19 -5.14 6.70 -4.72
CA ARG A 19 -4.05 6.09 -5.51
C ARG A 19 -4.00 4.58 -5.33
N LEU A 20 -4.30 4.10 -4.13
CA LEU A 20 -4.37 2.67 -3.83
C LEU A 20 -5.43 2.44 -2.75
N GLN A 21 -6.19 1.35 -2.88
CA GLN A 21 -7.01 0.79 -1.80
C GLN A 21 -6.88 -0.74 -1.77
N LYS A 22 -6.45 -1.29 -0.64
CA LYS A 22 -6.41 -2.73 -0.39
C LYS A 22 -7.29 -3.03 0.81
N TRP A 23 -8.29 -3.89 0.63
CA TRP A 23 -9.23 -4.28 1.68
C TRP A 23 -8.99 -5.75 1.98
N TYR A 24 -8.54 -6.06 3.19
CA TYR A 24 -8.27 -7.44 3.63
C TYR A 24 -9.51 -8.12 4.22
N ILE A 25 -10.52 -7.33 4.55
CA ILE A 25 -11.83 -7.81 4.98
C ILE A 25 -12.92 -7.59 3.92
N ALA A 26 -13.90 -8.49 3.88
CA ALA A 26 -15.04 -8.38 3.00
C ALA A 26 -16.01 -7.28 3.48
N ILE A 27 -16.06 -6.17 2.75
CA ILE A 27 -16.94 -5.02 3.05
C ILE A 27 -17.76 -4.67 1.80
N PRO A 28 -19.07 -4.35 1.95
CA PRO A 28 -19.87 -3.86 0.84
C PRO A 28 -19.31 -2.57 0.22
N GLU A 29 -19.35 -2.46 -1.10
CA GLU A 29 -18.78 -1.31 -1.84
C GLU A 29 -19.34 0.05 -1.39
N LYS A 30 -20.63 0.11 -1.06
CA LYS A 30 -21.27 1.31 -0.49
C LYS A 30 -20.60 1.74 0.81
N THR A 31 -20.24 0.79 1.66
CA THR A 31 -19.57 1.03 2.94
C THR A 31 -18.12 1.43 2.73
N LYS A 32 -17.40 0.77 1.80
CA LYS A 32 -16.03 1.16 1.41
C LYS A 32 -15.96 2.62 0.96
N LYS A 33 -16.86 3.04 0.06
CA LYS A 33 -16.96 4.43 -0.42
C LYS A 33 -17.24 5.43 0.71
N LYS A 34 -18.08 5.06 1.68
CA LYS A 34 -18.35 5.90 2.86
C LYS A 34 -17.11 6.05 3.74
N ILE A 35 -16.48 4.93 4.11
CA ILE A 35 -15.26 4.93 4.94
C ILE A 35 -14.16 5.76 4.26
N LEU A 36 -13.93 5.53 2.97
CA LEU A 36 -12.94 6.26 2.19
C LEU A 36 -13.16 7.78 2.27
N ARG A 37 -14.39 8.24 1.99
CA ARG A 37 -14.73 9.66 2.03
C ARG A 37 -14.53 10.24 3.42
N ASP A 38 -15.07 9.58 4.45
CA ASP A 38 -15.00 10.04 5.83
C ASP A 38 -13.53 10.18 6.29
N LEU A 39 -12.70 9.16 6.03
CA LEU A 39 -11.30 9.15 6.45
C LEU A 39 -10.44 10.14 5.68
N VAL A 40 -10.59 10.24 4.35
CA VAL A 40 -9.84 11.21 3.54
C VAL A 40 -10.16 12.63 3.99
N THR A 41 -11.45 12.97 4.16
CA THR A 41 -11.86 14.30 4.64
C THR A 41 -11.30 14.58 6.04
N THR A 42 -11.40 13.61 6.95
CA THR A 42 -10.93 13.76 8.34
C THR A 42 -9.41 13.94 8.41
N ILE A 43 -8.64 13.11 7.72
CA ILE A 43 -7.18 13.14 7.75
C ILE A 43 -6.63 14.42 7.11
N LEU A 44 -7.19 14.86 5.98
CA LEU A 44 -6.74 16.09 5.31
C LEU A 44 -7.03 17.36 6.11
N ALA A 45 -8.02 17.33 7.02
CA ALA A 45 -8.32 18.45 7.91
C ALA A 45 -7.40 18.53 9.16
N ARG A 46 -6.60 17.50 9.44
CA ARG A 46 -5.73 17.44 10.64
C ARG A 46 -4.49 18.31 10.50
N LYS A 47 -4.07 18.92 11.61
CA LYS A 47 -2.86 19.75 11.68
C LYS A 47 -1.60 18.87 11.79
N PRO A 48 -0.42 19.30 11.28
CA PRO A 48 0.80 18.48 11.28
C PRO A 48 1.30 17.98 12.64
N LYS A 49 0.98 18.67 13.74
CA LYS A 49 1.38 18.30 15.11
C LYS A 49 0.43 17.31 15.79
N MET A 50 -0.67 16.94 15.13
CA MET A 50 -1.60 15.96 15.69
C MET A 50 -1.02 14.56 15.59
N SER A 51 -1.49 13.67 16.48
CA SER A 51 -1.12 12.26 16.48
C SER A 51 -1.35 11.61 15.11
N ALA A 52 -0.50 10.66 14.76
CA ALA A 52 -0.64 9.76 13.62
C ALA A 52 -1.79 8.74 13.79
N PHE A 53 -2.43 8.74 14.97
CA PHE A 53 -3.49 7.80 15.34
C PHE A 53 -4.84 8.52 15.51
N LEU A 54 -5.92 7.83 15.15
CA LEU A 54 -7.28 8.27 15.37
C LEU A 54 -8.21 7.07 15.54
N ASP A 55 -9.16 7.19 16.47
CA ASP A 55 -10.24 6.22 16.62
C ASP A 55 -11.31 6.48 15.56
N TYR A 56 -11.73 5.44 14.87
CA TYR A 56 -12.81 5.51 13.89
C TYR A 56 -13.71 4.29 14.01
N ARG A 57 -14.87 4.49 14.64
CA ARG A 57 -15.81 3.40 14.99
C ARG A 57 -15.07 2.35 15.83
N ASP A 58 -15.23 1.07 15.52
CA ASP A 58 -14.61 -0.05 16.22
C ASP A 58 -13.20 -0.37 15.69
N MET A 59 -12.55 0.57 15.02
CA MET A 59 -11.21 0.42 14.43
C MET A 59 -10.29 1.56 14.87
N LYS A 60 -8.99 1.27 14.90
CA LYS A 60 -7.96 2.31 15.01
C LYS A 60 -7.39 2.60 13.64
N ILE A 61 -7.20 3.87 13.32
CA ILE A 61 -6.61 4.30 12.07
C ILE A 61 -5.23 4.88 12.36
N VAL A 62 -4.25 4.40 11.61
CA VAL A 62 -2.86 4.84 11.63
C VAL A 62 -2.55 5.48 10.29
N TYR A 63 -2.05 6.72 10.29
CA TYR A 63 -1.72 7.39 9.05
C TYR A 63 -0.39 8.15 9.13
N LYS A 64 0.30 8.23 7.99
CA LYS A 64 1.53 9.00 7.84
C LYS A 64 1.55 9.66 6.47
N ARG A 65 2.01 10.92 6.45
CA ARG A 65 2.24 11.66 5.22
C ARG A 65 3.71 11.54 4.79
N TYR A 66 3.92 11.16 3.53
CA TYR A 66 5.22 11.18 2.84
C TYR A 66 5.08 12.06 1.59
N ALA A 67 5.82 13.17 1.54
CA ALA A 67 5.69 14.18 0.48
C ALA A 67 4.23 14.63 0.21
N SER A 68 3.66 14.31 -0.96
CA SER A 68 2.28 14.62 -1.35
C SER A 68 1.27 13.53 -1.02
N LEU A 69 1.72 12.35 -0.58
CA LEU A 69 0.90 11.17 -0.34
C LEU A 69 0.64 10.96 1.15
N TYR A 70 -0.58 10.49 1.44
CA TYR A 70 -0.99 9.98 2.73
C TYR A 70 -1.16 8.48 2.63
N PHE A 71 -0.50 7.75 3.53
CA PHE A 71 -0.67 6.33 3.75
C PHE A 71 -1.52 6.17 5.01
N CYS A 72 -2.57 5.38 4.92
CA CYS A 72 -3.58 5.23 5.97
C CYS A 72 -3.96 3.76 6.08
N CYS A 73 -3.83 3.19 7.28
CA CYS A 73 -4.20 1.83 7.59
C CYS A 73 -5.25 1.82 8.68
N ALA A 74 -6.19 0.86 8.58
CA ALA A 74 -7.05 0.50 9.70
C ALA A 74 -6.57 -0.81 10.31
N ILE A 75 -6.53 -0.86 11.63
CA ILE A 75 -6.17 -2.01 12.45
C ILE A 75 -7.23 -2.24 13.51
N GLU A 76 -7.22 -3.42 14.13
CA GLU A 76 -8.11 -3.71 15.25
C GLU A 76 -7.76 -2.86 16.49
N GLN A 77 -8.71 -2.71 17.42
CA GLN A 77 -8.45 -1.88 18.61
C GLN A 77 -7.34 -2.44 19.51
N THR A 78 -7.12 -3.75 19.47
CA THR A 78 -6.10 -4.46 20.27
C THR A 78 -4.70 -4.38 19.66
N ASP A 79 -4.60 -3.95 18.40
CA ASP A 79 -3.34 -3.92 17.67
C ASP A 79 -2.47 -2.73 18.07
N ASN A 80 -1.16 -2.90 17.86
CA ASN A 80 -0.17 -1.89 18.21
C ASN A 80 -0.02 -0.87 17.06
N GLU A 81 -0.37 0.38 17.34
CA GLU A 81 -0.37 1.45 16.35
C GLU A 81 1.05 1.78 15.85
N LEU A 82 2.07 1.61 16.70
CA LEU A 82 3.46 1.85 16.33
C LEU A 82 3.98 0.77 15.38
N ILE A 83 3.59 -0.49 15.58
CA ILE A 83 3.93 -1.57 14.64
C ILE A 83 3.29 -1.30 13.27
N CYS A 84 2.02 -0.88 13.24
CA CYS A 84 1.37 -0.49 11.99
C CYS A 84 2.06 0.71 11.31
N LEU A 85 2.51 1.70 12.10
CA LEU A 85 3.25 2.84 11.57
C LEU A 85 4.60 2.43 10.95
N GLU A 86 5.29 1.47 11.56
CA GLU A 86 6.51 0.85 11.01
C GLU A 86 6.21 0.03 9.75
N THR A 87 5.08 -0.69 9.69
CA THR A 87 4.62 -1.39 8.48
C THR A 87 4.39 -0.41 7.33
N ILE A 88 3.75 0.74 7.59
CA ILE A 88 3.62 1.81 6.58
C ILE A 88 5.00 2.30 6.11
N HIS A 89 5.92 2.56 7.04
CA HIS A 89 7.26 3.03 6.70
C HIS A 89 8.01 2.00 5.84
N ARG A 90 7.94 0.72 6.21
CA ARG A 90 8.56 -0.39 5.48
C ARG A 90 8.04 -0.49 4.05
N TYR A 91 6.73 -0.33 3.85
CA TYR A 91 6.15 -0.32 2.50
C TYR A 91 6.64 0.88 1.67
N VAL A 92 6.79 2.06 2.27
CA VAL A 92 7.39 3.23 1.59
C VAL A 92 8.85 2.96 1.19
N GLU A 93 9.65 2.32 2.05
CA GLU A 93 11.03 1.95 1.72
C GLU A 93 11.11 0.92 0.58
N LEU A 94 10.15 -0.01 0.50
CA LEU A 94 10.06 -0.97 -0.60
C LEU A 94 9.75 -0.27 -1.92
N LEU A 95 8.74 0.62 -1.92
CA LEU A 95 8.40 1.44 -3.08
C LEU A 95 9.60 2.30 -3.52
N ASP A 96 10.27 2.97 -2.58
CA ASP A 96 11.42 3.83 -2.86
C ASP A 96 12.58 3.06 -3.50
N LYS A 97 12.85 1.85 -2.99
CA LYS A 97 13.93 1.00 -3.50
C LYS A 97 13.60 0.38 -4.85
N TYR A 98 12.32 0.09 -5.11
CA TYR A 98 11.86 -0.43 -6.40
C TYR A 98 11.88 0.66 -7.49
N PHE A 99 11.28 1.82 -7.24
CA PHE A 99 11.17 2.91 -8.23
C PHE A 99 12.44 3.77 -8.35
N GLY A 100 13.31 3.77 -7.33
CA GLY A 100 14.53 4.59 -7.30
C GLY A 100 14.22 6.07 -7.08
N SER A 101 13.91 6.46 -5.84
CA SER A 101 13.39 7.79 -5.45
C SER A 101 11.91 7.97 -5.81
N VAL A 102 11.06 7.17 -5.17
CA VAL A 102 9.63 7.09 -5.52
C VAL A 102 8.91 8.44 -5.37
N CYS A 103 8.07 8.77 -6.35
CA CYS A 103 7.16 9.90 -6.30
C CYS A 103 5.70 9.47 -6.52
N GLU A 104 4.76 10.41 -6.33
CA GLU A 104 3.33 10.13 -6.53
C GLU A 104 3.02 9.72 -7.99
N LEU A 105 3.74 10.28 -8.97
CA LEU A 105 3.51 9.93 -10.38
C LEU A 105 3.87 8.48 -10.67
N ASP A 106 4.94 7.95 -10.05
CA ASP A 106 5.34 6.55 -10.25
C ASP A 106 4.23 5.59 -9.82
N ILE A 107 3.56 5.89 -8.70
CA ILE A 107 2.41 5.10 -8.21
C ILE A 107 1.19 5.27 -9.11
N ILE A 108 0.98 6.46 -9.70
CA ILE A 108 -0.14 6.70 -10.62
C ILE A 108 0.03 5.93 -11.92
N PHE A 109 1.25 5.93 -12.47
CA PHE A 109 1.53 5.29 -13.76
C PHE A 109 1.76 3.79 -13.64
N ASN A 110 2.24 3.31 -12.50
CA ASN A 110 2.55 1.90 -12.24
C ASN A 110 1.78 1.39 -11.01
N PHE A 111 0.46 1.62 -10.99
CA PHE A 111 -0.35 1.31 -9.80
C PHE A 111 -0.38 -0.20 -9.53
N GLU A 112 -0.38 -1.02 -10.58
CA GLU A 112 -0.28 -2.47 -10.51
C GLU A 112 1.01 -2.93 -9.83
N LYS A 113 2.16 -2.31 -10.14
CA LYS A 113 3.43 -2.62 -9.47
C LYS A 113 3.39 -2.26 -7.99
N ALA A 114 2.74 -1.14 -7.62
CA ALA A 114 2.51 -0.83 -6.21
C ALA A 114 1.65 -1.91 -5.52
N TYR A 115 0.61 -2.44 -6.19
CA TYR A 115 -0.17 -3.56 -5.65
C TYR A 115 0.65 -4.85 -5.53
N PHE A 116 1.50 -5.19 -6.50
CA PHE A 116 2.34 -6.39 -6.45
C PHE A 116 3.34 -6.31 -5.29
N ILE A 117 4.03 -5.18 -5.13
CA ILE A 117 4.94 -4.95 -4.00
C ILE A 117 4.19 -5.03 -2.67
N LEU A 118 2.98 -4.47 -2.60
CA LEU A 118 2.15 -4.53 -1.40
C LEU A 118 1.75 -5.98 -1.09
N ASP A 119 1.38 -6.74 -2.11
CA ASP A 119 0.92 -8.12 -1.96
C ASP A 119 2.07 -9.04 -1.56
N GLU A 120 3.30 -8.82 -2.06
CA GLU A 120 4.47 -9.58 -1.58
C GLU A 120 4.93 -9.20 -0.18
N PHE A 121 4.56 -8.02 0.29
CA PHE A 121 4.86 -7.60 1.65
C PHE A 121 3.77 -8.03 2.65
N LEU A 122 2.49 -7.87 2.29
CA LEU A 122 1.33 -8.07 3.13
C LEU A 122 0.34 -9.05 2.51
N LEU A 123 -0.02 -10.09 3.26
CA LEU A 123 -1.04 -11.04 2.88
C LEU A 123 -2.07 -11.21 3.99
N GLY A 124 -3.36 -11.16 3.63
CA GLY A 124 -4.44 -11.33 4.61
C GLY A 124 -4.50 -10.28 5.71
N GLY A 125 -3.84 -9.13 5.53
CA GLY A 125 -3.73 -8.08 6.54
C GLY A 125 -2.52 -8.23 7.46
N GLU A 126 -1.66 -9.21 7.23
CA GLU A 126 -0.47 -9.48 8.04
C GLU A 126 0.82 -9.35 7.21
N VAL A 127 1.93 -9.06 7.89
CA VAL A 127 3.26 -9.07 7.27
C VAL A 127 3.68 -10.51 7.01
N GLN A 128 3.83 -10.87 5.73
CA GLN A 128 4.27 -12.21 5.33
C GLN A 128 5.80 -12.30 5.17
N GLU A 129 6.43 -11.27 4.62
CA GLU A 129 7.87 -11.20 4.44
C GLU A 129 8.44 -9.96 5.12
N THR A 130 9.38 -10.19 6.04
CA THR A 130 10.00 -9.13 6.85
C THR A 130 11.26 -8.56 6.21
N SER A 131 11.89 -9.33 5.32
CA SER A 131 13.11 -8.96 4.61
C SER A 131 12.81 -8.16 3.34
N LYS A 132 13.16 -6.87 3.35
CA LYS A 132 13.08 -6.01 2.14
C LYS A 132 13.77 -6.64 0.93
N LYS A 133 14.90 -7.33 1.16
CA LYS A 133 15.67 -7.97 0.10
C LYS A 133 14.89 -9.10 -0.57
N GLN A 134 14.14 -9.87 0.21
CA GLN A 134 13.36 -11.00 -0.31
C GLN A 134 12.15 -10.52 -1.10
N VAL A 135 11.40 -9.54 -0.56
CA VAL A 135 10.28 -8.91 -1.30
C VAL A 135 10.75 -8.39 -2.66
N LEU A 136 11.81 -7.58 -2.69
CA LEU A 136 12.31 -7.01 -3.96
C LEU A 136 12.86 -8.05 -4.92
N LYS A 137 13.39 -9.16 -4.40
CA LYS A 137 13.84 -10.27 -5.24
C LYS A 137 12.66 -11.00 -5.89
N ALA A 138 11.56 -11.18 -5.15
CA ALA A 138 10.34 -11.79 -5.68
C ALA A 138 9.74 -10.92 -6.79
N ILE A 139 9.56 -9.62 -6.53
CA ILE A 139 9.05 -8.67 -7.53
C ILE A 139 9.93 -8.62 -8.78
N ALA A 140 11.26 -8.59 -8.64
CA ALA A 140 12.15 -8.60 -9.81
C ALA A 140 12.06 -9.89 -10.64
N ALA A 141 11.73 -11.03 -10.01
CA ALA A 141 11.49 -12.27 -10.73
C ALA A 141 10.13 -12.24 -11.46
N GLU A 142 9.09 -11.69 -10.83
CA GLU A 142 7.79 -11.47 -11.46
C GLU A 142 7.87 -10.53 -12.67
N ASP A 143 8.65 -9.46 -12.58
CA ASP A 143 8.87 -8.53 -13.68
C ASP A 143 9.49 -9.22 -14.89
N LEU A 144 10.52 -10.06 -14.67
CA LEU A 144 11.18 -10.82 -15.74
C LEU A 144 10.20 -11.78 -16.42
N MET A 145 9.39 -12.51 -15.65
CA MET A 145 8.39 -13.42 -16.19
C MET A 145 7.32 -12.68 -16.99
N GLN A 146 6.91 -11.49 -16.52
CA GLN A 146 5.95 -10.66 -17.23
C GLN A 146 6.49 -10.14 -18.57
N GLU A 147 7.79 -9.84 -18.66
CA GLU A 147 8.45 -9.42 -19.91
C GLU A 147 8.50 -10.57 -20.94
N GLU A 148 8.83 -11.79 -20.50
CA GLU A 148 8.87 -13.00 -21.34
C GLU A 148 7.49 -13.34 -21.95
N GLU A 149 6.40 -13.02 -21.26
CA GLU A 149 5.03 -13.26 -21.75
C GLU A 149 4.51 -12.19 -22.72
N THR A 150 5.24 -11.08 -22.92
CA THR A 150 4.82 -10.05 -23.89
C THR A 150 5.02 -10.54 -25.34
N PRO A 151 4.16 -10.13 -26.30
CA PRO A 151 4.31 -10.53 -27.69
C PRO A 151 5.70 -10.22 -28.26
N GLN A 152 6.31 -9.11 -27.83
CA GLN A 152 7.68 -8.75 -28.24
C GLN A 152 8.72 -9.78 -27.79
N GLY A 153 8.68 -10.24 -26.53
CA GLY A 153 9.52 -11.34 -26.06
C GLY A 153 9.30 -12.60 -26.89
N PHE A 154 8.03 -12.95 -27.16
CA PHE A 154 7.70 -14.10 -28.02
C PHE A 154 8.23 -13.96 -29.47
N PHE A 155 8.15 -12.78 -30.08
CA PHE A 155 8.66 -12.54 -31.44
C PHE A 155 10.19 -12.53 -31.51
N GLU A 156 10.89 -11.97 -30.52
CA GLU A 156 12.35 -11.99 -30.45
C GLU A 156 12.88 -13.42 -30.22
N ASP A 157 12.26 -14.19 -29.33
CA ASP A 157 12.68 -15.57 -29.01
C ASP A 157 12.43 -16.54 -30.18
N HIS A 158 11.50 -16.19 -31.08
CA HIS A 158 11.22 -16.95 -32.31
C HIS A 158 11.83 -16.32 -33.57
N GLY A 159 12.65 -15.27 -33.46
CA GLY A 159 13.34 -14.65 -34.58
C GLY A 159 12.43 -14.00 -35.64
N LEU A 160 11.28 -13.49 -35.21
CA LEU A 160 10.25 -12.86 -36.04
C LEU A 160 10.23 -11.31 -35.93
N GLY A 161 11.25 -10.72 -35.30
CA GLY A 161 11.44 -9.27 -35.11
C GLY A 161 12.37 -8.61 -36.12
#